data_AF-A0A8J2ZQZ7-F1
#
_entry.id   AF-A0A8J2ZQZ7-F1
#
_cell.length_a   1.000
_cell.length_b   1.000
_cell.length_c   1.000
_cell.angle_alpha   90.00
_cell.angle_beta   90.00
_cell.angle_gamma   90.00
#
_symmetry.space_group_name_H-M   'P 1'
#
loop_
_entity.id
_entity.type
_entity.pdbx_description
1 polymer ?
#
loop_
_entity_poly.entity_id
_entity_poly.type
_entity_poly.pdbx_seq_one_letter_code
_entity_poly.pdbx_strand_id
1 'polypeptide(L)'
;MGLQSFLFYVTISWLPEMMTAKGIDIETAGWMLSVTQLVGLPFGFLAPVLAGRFKSQWFLVIMLGGFALFGYVGLFIGTASFAALFVYSVFIGMALGGIFPLCLAFIALRARTAGQVAQLSGMVQSIGYLLAAIGPMFIGYLHDISGTWSIPLIAIIIVTIFVIIFGVLSARDRYVA
;
A
#
# COMPACT_ATOMS: atom_id res chain seq x y z
N MET A 1 6.66 5.19 5.60
CA MET A 1 5.27 5.31 6.09
C MET A 1 4.42 6.17 5.20
N GLY A 2 4.70 7.47 5.03
CA GLY A 2 3.74 8.38 4.37
C GLY A 2 3.18 7.90 3.03
N LEU A 3 4.02 7.55 2.06
CA LEU A 3 3.55 7.03 0.77
C LEU A 3 2.76 5.71 0.89
N GLN A 4 3.13 4.84 1.83
CA GLN A 4 2.37 3.61 2.08
C GLN A 4 1.00 3.93 2.69
N SER A 5 0.94 4.84 3.67
CA SER A 5 -0.32 5.27 4.28
C SER A 5 -1.21 5.94 3.25
N PHE A 6 -0.65 6.80 2.39
CA PHE A 6 -1.35 7.35 1.23
C PHE A 6 -1.99 6.24 0.38
N LEU A 7 -1.24 5.22 -0.03
CA LEU A 7 -1.78 4.12 -0.84
C LEU A 7 -2.91 3.37 -0.12
N PHE A 8 -2.74 3.12 1.19
CA PHE A 8 -3.74 2.41 1.99
C PHE A 8 -5.07 3.16 2.04
N TYR A 9 -5.04 4.44 2.43
CA TYR A 9 -6.26 5.22 2.58
C TYR A 9 -6.91 5.54 1.23
N VAL A 10 -6.11 5.85 0.20
CA VAL A 10 -6.63 6.03 -1.17
C VAL A 10 -7.35 4.78 -1.67
N THR A 11 -6.77 3.60 -1.43
CA THR A 11 -7.39 2.34 -1.85
C THR A 11 -8.69 2.07 -1.10
N ILE A 12 -8.74 2.30 0.22
CA ILE A 12 -9.97 2.13 0.98
C ILE A 12 -11.06 3.07 0.49
N SER A 13 -10.71 4.33 0.20
CA SER A 13 -11.67 5.33 -0.24
C SER A 13 -12.22 5.07 -1.63
N TRP A 14 -11.38 4.61 -2.57
CA TRP A 14 -11.71 4.65 -3.99
C TRP A 14 -11.73 3.30 -4.70
N LEU A 15 -11.25 2.21 -4.08
CA LEU A 15 -11.27 0.89 -4.73
C LEU A 15 -12.69 0.46 -5.15
N PRO A 16 -13.74 0.63 -4.32
CA PRO A 16 -15.09 0.29 -4.77
C PRO A 16 -15.52 1.12 -5.98
N GLU A 17 -15.24 2.43 -5.97
CA GLU A 17 -15.62 3.34 -7.05
C GLU A 17 -14.85 3.06 -8.36
N MET A 18 -13.58 2.67 -8.26
CA MET A 18 -12.79 2.20 -9.41
C MET A 18 -13.37 0.93 -10.04
N MET A 19 -14.01 0.08 -9.23
CA MET A 19 -14.65 -1.15 -9.70
C MET A 19 -16.04 -0.90 -10.27
N THR A 20 -16.83 -0.01 -9.65
CA THR A 20 -18.15 0.38 -10.18
C THR A 20 -18.02 1.09 -11.52
N ALA A 21 -17.00 1.93 -11.70
CA ALA A 21 -16.68 2.55 -12.98
C ALA A 21 -16.31 1.54 -14.09
N LYS A 22 -15.96 0.30 -13.73
CA LYS A 22 -15.75 -0.82 -14.67
C LYS A 22 -17.00 -1.67 -14.91
N GLY A 23 -18.14 -1.28 -14.35
CA GLY A 23 -19.43 -1.97 -14.52
C GLY A 23 -19.72 -3.04 -13.47
N ILE A 24 -18.96 -3.11 -12.38
CA ILE A 24 -19.28 -3.97 -11.23
C ILE A 24 -20.34 -3.29 -10.37
N ASP A 25 -21.27 -4.06 -9.80
CA ASP A 25 -22.24 -3.52 -8.87
C ASP A 25 -21.59 -3.06 -7.56
N ILE A 26 -22.21 -2.09 -6.89
CA ILE A 26 -21.66 -1.48 -5.67
C ILE A 26 -21.52 -2.48 -4.51
N GLU A 27 -22.42 -3.46 -4.41
CA GLU A 27 -22.39 -4.47 -3.35
C GLU A 27 -21.16 -5.36 -3.50
N THR A 28 -20.93 -5.88 -4.71
CA THR A 28 -19.77 -6.70 -5.05
C THR A 28 -18.47 -5.92 -4.88
N ALA A 29 -18.42 -4.66 -5.30
CA ALA A 29 -17.26 -3.80 -5.12
C ALA A 29 -16.92 -3.61 -3.63
N GLY A 30 -17.93 -3.43 -2.78
CA GLY A 30 -17.78 -3.37 -1.32
C GLY A 30 -17.27 -4.69 -0.71
N TRP A 31 -17.75 -5.83 -1.22
CA TRP A 31 -17.22 -7.15 -0.84
C TRP A 31 -15.76 -7.32 -1.23
N MET A 32 -15.35 -6.88 -2.43
CA MET A 32 -13.96 -6.94 -2.88
C MET A 32 -13.03 -6.09 -2.01
N LEU A 33 -13.48 -4.90 -1.58
CA LEU A 33 -12.75 -4.10 -0.59
C LEU A 33 -12.62 -4.85 0.75
N SER A 34 -13.70 -5.48 1.22
CA SER A 34 -13.67 -6.27 2.45
C SER A 34 -12.67 -7.44 2.37
N VAL A 35 -12.65 -8.14 1.24
CA VAL A 35 -11.65 -9.20 0.96
C VAL A 35 -10.23 -8.63 0.99
N THR A 36 -10.01 -7.47 0.38
CA THR A 36 -8.70 -6.77 0.38
C THR A 36 -8.22 -6.55 1.82
N GLN A 37 -9.10 -6.09 2.72
CA GLN A 37 -8.77 -5.89 4.13
C GLN A 37 -8.50 -7.20 4.88
N LEU A 38 -9.37 -8.21 4.69
CA LEU A 38 -9.23 -9.52 5.34
C LEU A 38 -7.93 -10.24 4.94
N VAL A 39 -7.58 -10.20 3.66
CA VAL A 39 -6.32 -10.77 3.15
C VAL A 39 -5.10 -9.99 3.66
N GLY A 40 -5.24 -8.70 3.93
CA GLY A 40 -4.17 -7.88 4.50
C GLY A 40 -3.78 -8.31 5.92
N LEU A 41 -4.72 -8.83 6.73
CA LEU A 41 -4.48 -9.23 8.12
C LEU A 41 -3.34 -10.24 8.29
N PRO A 42 -3.34 -11.43 7.65
CA PRO A 42 -2.26 -12.40 7.80
C PRO A 42 -0.92 -11.85 7.33
N PHE A 43 -0.90 -11.06 6.26
CA PHE A 43 0.33 -10.44 5.76
C PHE A 43 0.88 -9.38 6.72
N GLY A 44 0.00 -8.74 7.49
CA GLY A 44 0.40 -7.81 8.54
C GLY A 44 1.20 -8.46 9.67
N PHE A 45 0.94 -9.73 9.96
CA PHE A 45 1.73 -10.50 10.93
C PHE A 45 2.94 -11.19 10.28
N LEU A 46 2.78 -11.75 9.07
CA LEU A 46 3.84 -12.51 8.40
C LEU A 46 5.02 -11.61 7.98
N ALA A 47 4.75 -10.40 7.48
CA ALA A 47 5.79 -9.50 6.99
C ALA A 47 6.87 -9.16 8.05
N PRO A 48 6.53 -8.69 9.27
CA PRO A 48 7.54 -8.40 10.30
C PRO A 48 8.24 -9.66 10.83
N VAL A 49 7.53 -10.79 10.95
CA VAL A 49 8.12 -12.07 11.38
C VAL A 49 9.17 -12.55 10.39
N LEU A 50 8.89 -12.47 9.09
CA LEU A 50 9.87 -12.78 8.05
C LEU A 50 11.01 -11.76 8.05
N ALA A 51 10.72 -10.48 8.27
CA ALA A 51 11.73 -9.43 8.31
C ALA A 51 12.78 -9.65 9.42
N GLY A 52 12.39 -10.24 10.56
CA GLY A 52 13.31 -10.60 11.63
C GLY A 52 14.17 -11.84 11.34
N ARG A 53 13.81 -12.66 10.34
CA ARG A 53 14.56 -13.88 9.97
C ARG A 53 15.65 -13.64 8.92
N PHE A 54 15.57 -12.56 8.16
CA PHE A 54 16.52 -12.27 7.08
C PHE A 54 17.44 -11.11 7.44
N LYS A 55 18.73 -11.24 7.13
CA LYS A 55 19.74 -10.18 7.33
C LYS A 55 19.46 -8.93 6.49
N SER A 56 18.78 -9.08 5.35
CA SER A 56 18.34 -7.95 4.54
C SER A 56 16.92 -8.14 4.07
N GLN A 57 16.16 -7.05 4.09
CA GLN A 57 14.71 -7.06 3.93
C GLN A 57 14.27 -6.56 2.56
N TRP A 58 15.23 -6.31 1.65
CA TRP A 58 14.95 -5.77 0.32
C TRP A 58 14.03 -6.70 -0.47
N PHE A 59 14.18 -8.02 -0.30
CA PHE A 59 13.34 -9.02 -0.94
C PHE A 59 11.87 -8.88 -0.53
N LEU A 60 11.59 -8.65 0.75
CA LEU A 60 10.21 -8.46 1.23
C LEU A 60 9.57 -7.19 0.67
N VAL A 61 10.36 -6.11 0.55
CA VAL A 61 9.89 -4.88 -0.08
C VAL A 61 9.55 -5.10 -1.56
N ILE A 62 10.43 -5.77 -2.30
CA ILE A 62 10.18 -6.04 -3.73
C ILE A 62 9.00 -7.00 -3.91
N MET A 63 8.89 -8.03 -3.08
CA MET A 63 7.77 -8.98 -3.14
C MET A 63 6.43 -8.30 -2.89
N LEU A 64 6.29 -7.58 -1.77
CA LEU A 64 5.05 -6.88 -1.43
C LEU A 64 4.76 -5.73 -2.39
N GLY A 65 5.80 -5.00 -2.80
CA GLY A 65 5.69 -3.97 -3.82
C GLY A 65 5.27 -4.50 -5.18
N GLY A 66 5.78 -5.67 -5.57
CA GLY A 66 5.39 -6.40 -6.77
C GLY A 66 3.92 -6.82 -6.72
N PHE A 67 3.42 -7.26 -5.56
CA PHE A 67 2.00 -7.53 -5.37
C PHE A 67 1.14 -6.27 -5.54
N ALA A 68 1.54 -5.14 -4.96
CA ALA A 68 0.86 -3.86 -5.16
C ALA A 68 0.85 -3.44 -6.64
N LEU A 69 2.00 -3.51 -7.31
CA LEU A 69 2.11 -3.18 -8.74
C LEU A 69 1.23 -4.08 -9.58
N PHE A 70 1.29 -5.40 -9.37
CA PHE A 70 0.45 -6.36 -10.10
C PHE A 70 -1.04 -6.05 -9.91
N GLY A 71 -1.45 -5.74 -8.67
CA GLY A 71 -2.82 -5.36 -8.36
C GLY A 71 -3.28 -4.06 -9.04
N TYR A 72 -2.53 -2.97 -8.89
CA TYR A 72 -2.93 -1.67 -9.47
C TYR A 72 -2.78 -1.62 -10.99
N VAL A 73 -1.73 -2.23 -11.55
CA VAL A 73 -1.59 -2.38 -13.01
C VAL A 73 -2.72 -3.26 -13.54
N GLY A 74 -3.02 -4.37 -12.86
CA GLY A 74 -4.18 -5.22 -13.17
C GLY A 74 -5.49 -4.45 -13.17
N LEU A 75 -5.73 -3.58 -12.19
CA LEU A 75 -6.89 -2.68 -12.22
C LEU A 75 -6.84 -1.68 -13.38
N PHE A 76 -5.67 -1.20 -13.78
CA PHE A 76 -5.53 -0.25 -14.88
C PHE A 76 -5.81 -0.88 -16.26
N ILE A 77 -5.11 -1.97 -16.61
CA ILE A 77 -5.23 -2.61 -17.94
C ILE A 77 -6.22 -3.79 -17.99
N GLY A 78 -6.55 -4.37 -16.84
CA GLY A 78 -7.26 -5.63 -16.76
C GLY A 78 -8.72 -5.54 -17.17
N THR A 79 -9.24 -6.69 -17.57
CA THR A 79 -10.63 -6.88 -17.95
C THR A 79 -11.56 -6.70 -16.75
N ALA A 80 -12.79 -6.24 -17.01
CA ALA A 80 -13.84 -6.11 -15.99
C ALA A 80 -14.40 -7.47 -15.51
N SER A 81 -13.65 -8.56 -15.67
CA SER A 81 -14.08 -9.88 -15.19
C SER A 81 -13.99 -9.92 -13.67
N PHE A 82 -15.04 -10.40 -13.02
CA PHE A 82 -15.09 -10.60 -11.57
C PHE A 82 -13.86 -11.37 -11.04
N ALA A 83 -13.47 -12.45 -11.73
CA ALA A 83 -12.34 -13.27 -11.31
C ALA A 83 -11.01 -12.50 -11.35
N ALA A 84 -10.80 -11.67 -12.39
CA ALA A 84 -9.59 -10.85 -12.51
C ALA A 84 -9.53 -9.78 -11.42
N LEU A 85 -10.63 -9.05 -11.21
CA LEU A 85 -10.74 -8.02 -10.18
C LEU A 85 -10.57 -8.59 -8.76
N PHE A 86 -11.14 -9.77 -8.49
CA PHE A 86 -10.94 -10.48 -7.22
C PHE A 86 -9.45 -10.79 -6.99
N VAL A 87 -8.77 -11.32 -8.00
CA VAL A 87 -7.33 -11.60 -7.90
C VAL A 87 -6.55 -10.31 -7.63
N TYR A 88 -6.83 -9.22 -8.35
CA TYR A 88 -6.14 -7.94 -8.11
C TYR A 88 -6.37 -7.41 -6.69
N SER A 89 -7.60 -7.46 -6.17
CA SER A 89 -7.92 -7.10 -4.78
C SER A 89 -7.15 -7.92 -3.75
N VAL A 90 -7.02 -9.22 -3.98
CA VAL A 90 -6.22 -10.10 -3.10
C VAL A 90 -4.76 -9.64 -3.07
N PHE A 91 -4.14 -9.41 -4.23
CA PHE A 91 -2.74 -8.95 -4.31
C PHE A 91 -2.53 -7.57 -3.69
N ILE A 92 -3.47 -6.63 -3.89
CA ILE A 92 -3.44 -5.31 -3.23
C ILE A 92 -3.52 -5.47 -1.71
N GLY A 93 -4.40 -6.35 -1.23
CA GLY A 93 -4.57 -6.63 0.20
C GLY A 93 -3.30 -7.18 0.83
N MET A 94 -2.69 -8.19 0.19
CA MET A 94 -1.40 -8.77 0.63
C MET A 94 -0.31 -7.70 0.74
N ALA A 95 -0.21 -6.83 -0.26
CA ALA A 95 0.78 -5.77 -0.29
C ALA A 95 0.53 -4.72 0.80
N LEU A 96 -0.66 -4.13 0.84
CA LEU A 96 -0.99 -3.06 1.77
C LEU A 96 -0.92 -3.51 3.23
N GLY A 97 -1.41 -4.73 3.51
CA GLY A 97 -1.34 -5.34 4.83
C GLY A 97 0.09 -5.63 5.29
N GLY A 98 0.97 -6.05 4.38
CA GLY A 98 2.36 -6.36 4.70
C GLY A 98 3.30 -5.16 4.80
N ILE A 99 3.14 -4.14 3.95
CA ILE A 99 4.09 -3.02 3.87
C ILE A 99 4.03 -2.15 5.13
N PHE A 100 2.84 -1.92 5.72
CA PHE A 100 2.70 -1.11 6.94
C PHE A 100 3.53 -1.65 8.12
N PRO A 101 3.34 -2.89 8.58
CA PRO A 101 4.12 -3.44 9.69
C PRO A 101 5.58 -3.70 9.32
N LEU A 102 5.89 -3.97 8.05
CA LEU A 102 7.28 -4.03 7.59
C LEU A 102 8.00 -2.70 7.80
N CYS A 103 7.33 -1.58 7.50
CA CYS A 103 7.89 -0.26 7.77
C CYS A 103 8.09 -0.02 9.29
N LEU A 104 7.18 -0.51 10.14
CA LEU A 104 7.32 -0.38 11.61
C LEU A 104 8.51 -1.20 12.11
N ALA A 105 8.68 -2.42 11.56
CA ALA A 105 9.83 -3.26 11.83
C ALA A 105 11.15 -2.57 11.43
N PHE A 106 11.19 -1.84 10.31
CA PHE A 106 12.38 -1.10 9.90
C PHE A 106 12.74 0.02 10.88
N ILE A 107 11.74 0.71 11.44
CA ILE A 107 11.96 1.72 12.48
C ILE A 107 12.54 1.08 13.74
N ALA A 108 11.97 -0.06 14.17
CA ALA A 108 12.44 -0.80 15.34
C ALA A 108 13.88 -1.32 15.18
N LEU A 109 14.23 -1.83 14.00
CA LEU A 109 15.55 -2.41 13.74
C LEU A 109 16.67 -1.38 13.56
N ARG A 110 16.32 -0.15 13.18
CA ARG A 110 17.30 0.89 12.89
C ARG A 110 17.51 1.89 14.03
N ALA A 111 16.63 1.93 15.02
CA ALA A 111 16.79 2.74 16.22
C ALA A 111 17.67 2.02 17.26
N ARG A 112 18.48 2.77 18.03
CA ARG A 112 19.41 2.20 19.02
C ARG A 112 18.77 2.02 20.39
N THR A 113 17.68 2.73 20.68
CA THR A 113 16.99 2.70 21.98
C THR A 113 15.47 2.71 21.81
N ALA A 114 14.75 2.19 22.81
CA ALA A 114 13.28 2.21 22.82
C ALA A 114 12.70 3.64 22.75
N GLY A 115 13.38 4.62 23.36
CA GLY A 115 12.98 6.04 23.27
C GLY A 115 13.10 6.59 21.84
N GLN A 116 14.16 6.22 21.11
CA GLN A 116 14.31 6.59 19.70
C GLN A 116 13.28 5.92 18.80
N VAL A 117 12.93 4.66 19.06
CA VAL A 117 11.83 3.98 18.34
C VAL A 117 10.53 4.75 18.50
N ALA A 118 10.19 5.16 19.73
CA ALA A 118 8.95 5.90 20.01
C ALA A 118 8.93 7.26 19.31
N GLN A 119 10.01 8.04 19.40
CA GLN A 119 10.11 9.35 18.75
C GLN A 119 10.08 9.24 17.21
N LEU A 120 10.86 8.32 16.64
CA LEU A 120 10.93 8.12 15.20
C LEU A 120 9.61 7.58 14.65
N SER A 121 8.96 6.66 15.36
CA SER A 121 7.62 6.16 15.01
C SER A 121 6.59 7.29 15.07
N GLY A 122 6.63 8.14 16.10
CA GLY A 122 5.74 9.29 16.22
C GLY A 122 5.90 10.27 15.05
N MET A 123 7.13 10.73 14.80
CA MET A 123 7.43 11.68 13.72
C MET A 123 6.98 11.16 12.35
N VAL A 124 7.37 9.93 12.02
CA VAL A 124 7.12 9.36 10.70
C VAL A 124 5.63 9.02 10.51
N GLN A 125 4.92 8.64 11.57
CA GLN A 125 3.46 8.45 11.51
C GLN A 125 2.70 9.77 11.41
N SER A 126 3.06 10.81 12.18
CA SER A 126 2.40 12.12 12.08
C SER A 126 2.46 12.69 10.67
N ILE A 127 3.67 12.72 10.08
CA ILE A 127 3.84 13.17 8.68
C ILE A 127 3.09 12.23 7.73
N GLY A 128 3.14 10.92 7.99
CA GLY A 128 2.51 9.94 7.12
C GLY A 128 0.99 10.01 7.09
N TYR A 129 0.34 10.23 8.23
CA TYR A 129 -1.10 10.38 8.33
C TYR A 129 -1.58 11.75 7.81
N LEU A 130 -0.78 12.81 7.94
CA LEU A 130 -1.07 14.08 7.26
C LEU A 130 -1.09 13.91 5.74
N LEU A 131 -0.11 13.20 5.18
CA LEU A 131 -0.09 12.85 3.76
C LEU A 131 -1.30 11.97 3.39
N ALA A 132 -1.64 11.00 4.24
CA ALA A 132 -2.77 10.12 4.03
C ALA A 132 -4.12 10.84 4.07
N ALA A 133 -4.28 11.86 4.89
CA ALA A 133 -5.51 12.67 4.94
C ALA A 133 -5.75 13.43 3.63
N ILE A 134 -4.68 13.92 3.01
CA ILE A 134 -4.74 14.64 1.72
C ILE A 134 -4.88 13.65 0.55
N GLY A 135 -4.45 12.39 0.72
CA GLY A 135 -4.36 11.41 -0.36
C GLY A 135 -5.66 11.15 -1.12
N PRO A 136 -6.74 10.70 -0.44
CA PRO A 136 -8.03 10.48 -1.09
C PRO A 136 -8.58 11.73 -1.75
N MET A 137 -8.41 12.92 -1.13
CA MET A 137 -8.88 14.19 -1.71
C MET A 137 -8.13 14.54 -2.99
N PHE A 138 -6.81 14.35 -3.01
CA PHE A 138 -5.99 14.58 -4.20
C PHE A 138 -6.35 13.62 -5.34
N ILE A 139 -6.54 12.34 -5.03
CA ILE A 139 -6.92 11.33 -6.01
C ILE A 139 -8.35 11.56 -6.54
N GLY A 140 -9.29 11.94 -5.67
CA GLY A 140 -10.64 12.34 -6.06
C GLY A 140 -10.63 13.57 -6.98
N TYR A 141 -9.82 14.58 -6.65
CA TYR A 141 -9.65 15.75 -7.52
C TYR A 141 -9.10 15.37 -8.91
N LEU A 142 -8.12 14.46 -8.99
CA LEU A 142 -7.63 13.94 -10.28
C LEU A 142 -8.73 13.22 -11.07
N HIS A 143 -9.62 12.50 -10.39
CA HIS A 143 -10.77 11.88 -11.04
C HIS A 143 -11.76 12.94 -11.55
N ASP A 144 -12.11 13.93 -10.74
CA ASP A 144 -13.09 14.97 -11.08
C ASP A 144 -12.68 15.78 -12.31
N ILE A 145 -11.39 16.12 -12.45
CA ILE A 145 -10.89 16.86 -13.62
C ILE A 145 -10.75 15.99 -14.87
N SER A 146 -10.51 14.69 -14.72
CA SER A 146 -10.23 13.79 -15.85
C SER A 146 -11.48 13.06 -16.35
N GLY A 147 -12.51 12.95 -15.52
CA GLY A 147 -13.70 12.15 -15.78
C GLY A 147 -13.43 10.65 -15.94
N THR A 148 -12.22 10.18 -15.62
CA THR A 148 -11.82 8.78 -15.80
C THR A 148 -10.92 8.31 -14.66
N TRP A 149 -10.95 7.02 -14.35
CA TRP A 149 -10.06 6.42 -13.35
C TRP A 149 -8.63 6.16 -13.83
N SER A 150 -8.35 6.36 -15.12
CA SER A 150 -7.04 6.10 -15.70
C SER A 150 -5.93 6.98 -15.12
N ILE A 151 -6.18 8.29 -15.00
CA ILE A 151 -5.20 9.24 -14.44
C ILE A 151 -4.94 8.98 -12.94
N PRO A 152 -5.97 8.84 -12.09
CA PRO A 152 -5.83 8.38 -10.70
C PRO A 152 -5.00 7.10 -10.54
N LEU A 153 -5.29 6.07 -11.35
CA LEU A 153 -4.59 4.78 -11.28
C LEU A 153 -3.12 4.91 -11.67
N ILE A 154 -2.78 5.69 -12.70
CA ILE A 154 -1.38 5.98 -13.06
C ILE A 154 -0.66 6.65 -11.88
N ALA A 155 -1.29 7.63 -11.22
CA ALA A 155 -0.70 8.28 -10.05
C ALA A 155 -0.44 7.27 -8.91
N ILE A 156 -1.39 6.38 -8.62
CA ILE A 156 -1.25 5.32 -7.60
C ILE A 156 -0.09 4.36 -7.96
N ILE A 157 0.04 3.98 -9.23
CA ILE A 157 1.14 3.13 -9.70
C ILE A 157 2.49 3.84 -9.52
N ILE A 158 2.58 5.13 -9.87
CA ILE A 158 3.81 5.93 -9.67
C ILE A 158 4.17 6.00 -8.18
N VAL A 159 3.20 6.27 -7.31
CA VAL A 159 3.43 6.27 -5.85
C VAL A 159 3.88 4.90 -5.36
N THR A 160 3.34 3.82 -5.92
CA THR A 160 3.75 2.44 -5.59
C THR A 160 5.21 2.19 -5.97
N ILE A 161 5.65 2.67 -7.14
CA ILE A 161 7.06 2.61 -7.56
C ILE A 161 7.94 3.36 -6.56
N PHE A 162 7.54 4.56 -6.12
CA PHE A 162 8.28 5.30 -5.10
C PHE A 162 8.34 4.56 -3.76
N VAL A 163 7.24 3.92 -3.32
CA VAL A 163 7.25 3.07 -2.11
C VAL A 163 8.28 1.96 -2.23
N ILE A 164 8.39 1.31 -3.39
CA ILE A 164 9.38 0.24 -3.63
C ILE A 164 10.80 0.81 -3.59
N ILE A 165 11.06 1.89 -4.31
CA ILE A 165 12.39 2.52 -4.36
C ILE A 165 12.85 2.92 -2.94
N PHE A 166 12.03 3.69 -2.23
CA PHE A 166 12.37 4.14 -0.88
C PHE A 166 12.41 2.99 0.13
N GLY A 167 11.54 1.98 -0.03
CA GLY A 167 11.55 0.78 0.79
C GLY A 167 12.84 -0.03 0.62
N VAL A 168 13.31 -0.22 -0.62
CA VAL A 168 14.56 -0.95 -0.90
C VAL A 168 15.77 -0.17 -0.38
N LEU A 169 15.79 1.16 -0.55
CA LEU A 169 16.81 2.02 0.06
C LEU A 169 16.81 1.92 1.59
N SER A 170 15.63 1.80 2.19
CA SER A 170 15.41 1.62 3.63
C SER A 170 15.60 0.19 4.13
N ALA A 171 15.80 -0.78 3.23
CA ALA A 171 16.07 -2.18 3.58
C ALA A 171 17.57 -2.52 3.56
N ARG A 172 18.42 -1.55 3.18
CA ARG A 172 19.89 -1.69 3.27
C ARG A 172 20.33 -1.76 4.73
N ASP A 173 21.30 -2.60 5.04
CA ASP A 173 21.79 -2.79 6.42
C ASP A 173 22.68 -1.60 6.84
N ARG A 174 22.04 -0.46 7.18
CA ARG A 174 22.69 0.76 7.68
C ARG A 174 21.83 1.36 8.77
N TYR A 175 22.44 1.65 9.91
CA TYR A 175 21.82 2.39 11.00
C TYR A 175 21.51 3.82 10.56
N VAL A 176 20.40 4.36 11.05
CA VAL A 176 20.14 5.80 10.95
C VAL A 176 21.10 6.47 11.93
N ALA A 177 21.90 7.42 11.43
CA ALA A 177 22.86 8.18 12.22
C ALA A 177 22.14 9.14 13.17
#